data_AF-A0ABD0AH42-F1
#
_entry.id   AF-A0ABD0AH42-F1
#
_cell.length_a   1.000
_cell.length_b   1.000
_cell.length_c   1.000
_cell.angle_alpha   90.00
_cell.angle_beta   90.00
_cell.angle_gamma   90.00
#
_symmetry.space_group_name_H-M   'P 1'
#
loop_
_entity.id
_entity.type
_entity.pdbx_description
1 polymer ?
#
loop_
_entity_poly.entity_id
_entity_poly.type
_entity_poly.pdbx_seq_one_letter_code
_entity_poly.pdbx_strand_id
1 'polypeptide(L)'
;MIKDQLTKNNTVGPNTREIEKLRKVFPHYFDKNGDFMIDRLKELLSSTDVEMRKEGYELKFLGKSYAKLLTSTETKTVLTPIIEHNTKGINAESKNVYMVGDNIDAIKHLLKSYSNEVDCIYIDPPYNTGKKDFVYPDTFEFSKESLAKSAGIEEDEAERILNMAGKSTHSAWLTFMYPRLLLV
;
A
#
# COMPACT_ATOMS: atom_id res chain seq x y z
N MET A 1 13.74 9.40 11.95
CA MET A 1 12.73 10.09 12.79
C MET A 1 11.45 10.28 11.96
N ILE A 2 10.28 10.51 12.57
CA ILE A 2 9.00 10.73 11.83
C ILE A 2 9.15 11.83 10.76
N LYS A 3 9.93 12.87 11.06
CA LYS A 3 10.25 13.95 10.12
C LYS A 3 10.85 13.45 8.81
N ASP A 4 11.77 12.49 8.86
CA ASP A 4 12.40 11.93 7.66
C ASP A 4 11.40 11.13 6.82
N GLN A 5 10.49 10.40 7.49
CA GLN A 5 9.42 9.65 6.83
C GLN A 5 8.44 10.57 6.12
N LEU A 6 8.09 11.69 6.75
CA LEU A 6 7.24 12.73 6.15
C LEU A 6 7.92 13.35 4.93
N THR A 7 9.21 13.68 5.01
CA THR A 7 9.96 14.21 3.87
C THR A 7 10.03 13.21 2.72
N LYS A 8 10.26 11.92 3.02
CA LYS A 8 10.28 10.86 2.01
C LYS A 8 8.92 10.72 1.33
N ASN A 9 7.83 10.68 2.10
CA ASN A 9 6.46 10.53 1.59
C ASN A 9 6.06 11.63 0.59
N ASN A 10 6.62 12.84 0.69
CA ASN A 10 6.36 13.93 -0.27
C ASN A 10 6.92 13.68 -1.68
N THR A 11 7.81 12.70 -1.83
CA THR A 11 8.46 12.36 -3.11
C THR A 11 7.96 11.03 -3.69
N VAL A 12 7.06 10.35 -2.97
CA VAL A 12 6.55 9.04 -3.32
C VAL A 12 5.34 9.18 -4.24
N GLY A 13 5.32 8.38 -5.31
CA GLY A 13 4.17 8.20 -6.20
C GLY A 13 3.56 6.80 -6.06
N PRO A 14 2.47 6.50 -6.80
CA PRO A 14 1.73 5.25 -6.68
C PRO A 14 2.57 4.00 -6.93
N ASN A 15 3.49 4.05 -7.88
CA ASN A 15 4.30 2.90 -8.29
C ASN A 15 5.70 2.90 -7.66
N THR A 16 6.01 3.83 -6.75
CA THR A 16 7.37 3.97 -6.20
C THR A 16 7.85 2.68 -5.54
N ARG A 17 7.00 2.01 -4.75
CA ARG A 17 7.35 0.73 -4.09
C ARG A 17 7.74 -0.35 -5.10
N GLU A 18 6.98 -0.50 -6.19
CA GLU A 18 7.25 -1.48 -7.23
C GLU A 18 8.53 -1.16 -8.00
N ILE A 19 8.77 0.12 -8.31
CA ILE A 19 10.00 0.56 -8.97
C ILE A 19 11.23 0.34 -8.07
N GLU A 20 11.12 0.59 -6.76
CA GLU A 20 12.18 0.28 -5.81
C GLU A 20 12.50 -1.22 -5.74
N LYS A 21 11.47 -2.08 -5.76
CA LYS A 21 11.66 -3.55 -5.84
C LYS A 21 12.37 -3.94 -7.13
N LEU A 22 11.91 -3.43 -8.28
CA LEU A 22 12.56 -3.69 -9.57
C LEU A 22 14.01 -3.23 -9.58
N ARG A 23 14.31 -2.05 -9.01
CA ARG A 23 15.68 -1.51 -8.93
C ARG A 23 16.60 -2.35 -8.05
N LYS A 24 16.07 -2.95 -6.96
CA LYS A 24 16.83 -3.87 -6.10
C LYS A 24 17.16 -5.19 -6.80
N VAL A 25 16.21 -5.76 -7.54
CA VAL A 25 16.37 -7.08 -8.18
C VAL A 25 17.10 -6.98 -9.52
N PHE A 26 16.82 -5.94 -10.30
CA PHE A 26 17.30 -5.75 -11.68
C PHE A 26 18.03 -4.40 -11.86
N PRO A 27 19.08 -4.10 -11.07
CA PRO A 27 19.73 -2.78 -11.13
C PRO A 27 20.33 -2.46 -12.50
N HIS A 28 20.82 -3.47 -13.24
CA HIS A 28 21.42 -3.29 -14.57
C HIS A 28 20.43 -2.94 -15.69
N TYR A 29 19.13 -2.96 -15.39
CA TYR A 29 18.06 -2.53 -16.30
C TYR A 29 17.69 -1.06 -16.13
N PHE A 30 18.40 -0.33 -15.26
CA PHE A 30 18.27 1.12 -15.13
C PHE A 30 19.52 1.80 -15.69
N ASP A 31 19.33 2.88 -16.44
CA ASP A 31 20.44 3.64 -16.98
C ASP A 31 21.06 4.60 -15.94
N LYS A 32 22.04 5.40 -16.35
CA LYS A 32 22.71 6.39 -15.50
C LYS A 32 21.78 7.52 -15.02
N ASN A 33 20.68 7.77 -15.72
CA ASN A 33 19.67 8.77 -15.35
C ASN A 33 18.60 8.15 -14.43
N GLY A 34 18.58 6.83 -14.31
CA GLY A 34 17.63 6.07 -13.50
C GLY A 34 16.38 5.63 -14.25
N ASP A 35 16.38 5.73 -15.58
CA ASP A 35 15.29 5.31 -16.47
C ASP A 35 15.34 3.81 -16.75
N PHE A 36 14.18 3.17 -16.84
CA PHE A 36 14.08 1.73 -17.05
C PHE A 36 14.24 1.37 -18.53
N MET A 37 15.27 0.57 -18.85
CA MET A 37 15.58 0.09 -20.19
C MET A 37 14.72 -1.13 -20.56
N ILE A 38 13.44 -0.89 -20.89
CA ILE A 38 12.46 -1.94 -21.21
C ILE A 38 12.92 -2.87 -22.34
N ASP A 39 13.64 -2.34 -23.33
CA ASP A 39 14.07 -3.14 -24.49
C ASP A 39 15.07 -4.23 -24.10
N ARG A 40 16.00 -3.95 -23.17
CA ARG A 40 16.89 -4.98 -22.62
C ARG A 40 16.13 -6.08 -21.90
N LEU A 41 15.05 -5.74 -21.18
CA LEU A 41 14.23 -6.75 -20.50
C LEU A 41 13.50 -7.62 -21.53
N LYS A 42 12.95 -7.00 -22.59
CA LYS A 42 12.32 -7.75 -23.68
C LYS A 42 13.30 -8.68 -24.38
N GLU A 43 14.53 -8.24 -24.63
CA GLU A 43 15.60 -9.06 -25.22
C GLU A 43 15.91 -10.28 -24.33
N LEU A 44 16.09 -10.06 -23.02
CA LEU A 44 16.28 -11.17 -22.07
C LEU A 44 15.12 -12.16 -22.12
N LEU A 45 13.88 -11.68 -22.02
CA LEU A 45 12.69 -12.54 -22.01
C LEU A 45 12.53 -13.30 -23.33
N SER A 46 12.90 -12.68 -24.46
CA SER A 46 12.87 -13.32 -25.78
C SER A 46 13.94 -14.41 -25.94
N SER A 47 15.01 -14.35 -25.15
CA SER A 47 16.07 -15.38 -25.12
C SER A 47 15.73 -16.60 -24.26
N THR A 48 14.62 -16.55 -23.53
CA THR A 48 14.12 -17.63 -22.67
C THR A 48 12.82 -18.21 -23.23
N ASP A 49 12.44 -19.43 -22.81
CA ASP A 49 11.16 -20.08 -23.16
C ASP A 49 9.93 -19.41 -22.48
N VAL A 50 9.98 -18.09 -22.28
CA VAL A 50 8.92 -17.30 -21.65
C VAL A 50 8.02 -16.73 -22.73
N GLU A 51 6.78 -17.21 -22.79
CA GLU A 51 5.78 -16.73 -23.73
C GLU A 51 5.24 -15.35 -23.34
N MET A 52 5.47 -14.35 -24.21
CA MET A 52 4.97 -12.99 -24.02
C MET A 52 3.50 -12.88 -24.46
N ARG A 53 2.58 -12.92 -23.49
CA ARG A 53 1.14 -12.76 -23.76
C ARG A 53 0.71 -11.29 -23.71
N LYS A 54 -0.18 -10.90 -24.62
CA LYS A 54 -0.82 -9.57 -24.65
C LYS A 54 -2.20 -9.54 -24.01
N GLU A 55 -2.70 -10.69 -23.56
CA GLU A 55 -4.00 -10.78 -22.90
C GLU A 55 -3.91 -10.32 -21.45
N GLY A 56 -4.82 -9.43 -21.07
CA GLY A 56 -4.98 -8.98 -19.70
C GLY A 56 -6.32 -8.27 -19.54
N TYR A 57 -7.12 -8.72 -18.56
CA TYR A 57 -8.27 -7.98 -18.07
C TYR A 57 -7.87 -7.31 -16.75
N GLU A 58 -8.18 -6.03 -16.61
CA GLU A 58 -7.95 -5.27 -15.38
C GLU A 58 -9.26 -4.67 -14.88
N LEU A 59 -9.57 -4.93 -13.61
CA LEU A 59 -10.59 -4.17 -12.90
C LEU A 59 -10.04 -2.76 -12.59
N LYS A 60 -10.62 -1.75 -13.24
CA LYS A 60 -10.40 -0.33 -12.93
C LYS A 60 -11.48 0.16 -11.96
N PHE A 61 -11.06 0.92 -10.96
CA PHE A 61 -11.95 1.54 -9.98
C PHE A 61 -11.41 2.90 -9.58
N LEU A 62 -12.31 3.82 -9.23
CA LEU A 62 -11.96 5.14 -8.70
C LEU A 62 -11.18 4.96 -7.39
N GLY A 63 -10.04 5.63 -7.26
CA GLY A 63 -9.19 5.53 -6.07
C GLY A 63 -8.07 4.48 -6.15
N LYS A 64 -7.94 3.72 -7.26
CA LYS A 64 -6.86 2.73 -7.43
C LYS A 64 -5.46 3.35 -7.35
N SER A 65 -5.23 4.50 -8.00
CA SER A 65 -3.95 5.21 -7.92
C SER A 65 -3.65 5.71 -6.51
N TYR A 66 -4.67 6.19 -5.79
CA TYR A 66 -4.54 6.58 -4.39
C TYR A 66 -4.24 5.38 -3.48
N ALA A 67 -4.92 4.26 -3.65
CA ALA A 67 -4.65 3.02 -2.91
C ALA A 67 -3.20 2.53 -3.12
N LYS A 68 -2.66 2.64 -4.33
CA LYS A 68 -1.24 2.37 -4.61
C LYS A 68 -0.29 3.39 -3.96
N LEU A 69 -0.66 4.67 -3.92
CA LEU A 69 0.11 5.67 -3.18
C LEU A 69 0.17 5.32 -1.68
N LEU A 70 -0.93 4.87 -1.10
CA LEU A 70 -0.97 4.42 0.30
C LEU A 70 -0.01 3.26 0.57
N THR A 71 0.21 2.32 -0.35
CA THR A 71 1.18 1.24 -0.14
C THR A 71 2.63 1.68 -0.29
N SER A 72 2.88 2.74 -1.05
CA SER A 72 4.23 3.27 -1.26
C SER A 72 4.68 4.24 -0.15
N THR A 73 3.76 4.82 0.61
CA THR A 73 4.07 5.73 1.72
C THR A 73 4.48 4.99 2.99
N GLU A 74 5.42 5.55 3.75
CA GLU A 74 5.74 5.09 5.10
C GLU A 74 4.67 5.51 6.11
N THR A 75 4.47 4.69 7.13
CA THR A 75 3.57 5.05 8.25
C THR A 75 4.10 6.27 9.01
N LYS A 76 3.17 7.14 9.44
CA LYS A 76 3.44 8.32 10.27
C LYS A 76 3.32 8.02 11.77
N THR A 77 3.01 6.78 12.13
CA THR A 77 2.72 6.35 13.51
C THR A 77 3.96 5.72 14.17
N VAL A 78 3.90 5.53 15.48
CA VAL A 78 4.93 4.82 16.26
C VAL A 78 4.30 3.67 17.05
N LEU A 79 5.06 2.61 17.26
CA LEU A 79 4.68 1.52 18.15
C LEU A 79 5.04 1.88 19.60
N THR A 80 4.05 1.80 20.49
CA THR A 80 4.24 2.01 21.92
C THR A 80 3.85 0.73 22.67
N PRO A 81 4.76 0.11 23.44
CA PRO A 81 4.43 -1.08 24.21
C PRO A 81 3.53 -0.75 25.40
N ILE A 82 2.54 -1.60 25.66
CA ILE A 82 1.73 -1.54 26.89
C ILE A 82 2.48 -2.31 27.99
N ILE A 83 3.48 -1.64 28.60
CA ILE A 83 4.42 -2.26 29.54
C ILE A 83 3.73 -3.02 30.67
N GLU A 84 2.68 -2.43 31.25
CA GLU A 84 1.93 -3.06 32.35
C GLU A 84 1.26 -4.38 31.92
N HIS A 85 0.75 -4.45 30.69
CA HIS A 85 0.16 -5.69 30.16
C HIS A 85 1.25 -6.71 29.80
N ASN A 86 2.33 -6.25 29.16
CA ASN A 86 3.38 -7.10 28.61
C ASN A 86 4.22 -7.78 29.70
N THR A 87 4.38 -7.14 30.86
CA THR A 87 5.19 -7.67 31.98
C THR A 87 4.41 -8.60 32.93
N LYS A 88 3.10 -8.76 32.74
CA LYS A 88 2.25 -9.58 33.63
C LYS A 88 2.37 -11.08 33.34
N GLY A 89 2.96 -11.81 34.28
CA GLY A 89 2.85 -13.27 34.38
C GLY A 89 3.12 -13.98 33.05
N ILE A 90 2.09 -14.67 32.53
CA ILE A 90 2.18 -15.45 31.29
C ILE A 90 2.52 -14.62 30.04
N ASN A 91 2.31 -13.30 30.06
CA ASN A 91 2.55 -12.44 28.90
C ASN A 91 4.04 -12.15 28.69
N ALA A 92 4.85 -12.16 29.75
CA ALA A 92 6.26 -11.77 29.69
C ALA A 92 7.09 -12.68 28.76
N GLU A 93 6.74 -13.97 28.69
CA GLU A 93 7.40 -14.98 27.87
C GLU A 93 6.57 -15.38 26.62
N SER A 94 5.49 -14.65 26.34
CA SER A 94 4.62 -14.93 25.20
C SER A 94 5.32 -14.59 23.87
N LYS A 95 5.16 -15.46 22.88
CA LYS A 95 5.58 -15.20 21.48
C LYS A 95 4.47 -14.56 20.64
N ASN A 96 3.27 -14.45 21.19
CA ASN A 96 2.11 -13.88 20.49
C ASN A 96 2.09 -12.36 20.63
N VAL A 97 1.78 -11.67 19.55
CA VAL A 97 1.69 -10.20 19.49
C VAL A 97 0.26 -9.78 19.22
N TYR A 98 -0.22 -8.82 20.00
CA TYR A 98 -1.49 -8.12 19.76
C TYR A 98 -1.20 -6.63 19.56
N MET A 99 -1.68 -6.07 18.45
CA MET A 99 -1.52 -4.66 18.09
C MET A 99 -2.89 -3.98 18.04
N VAL A 100 -2.96 -2.74 18.53
CA VAL A 100 -4.16 -1.89 18.49
C VAL A 100 -3.88 -0.66 17.64
N GLY A 101 -4.71 -0.41 16.62
CA GLY A 101 -4.57 0.73 15.71
C GLY A 101 -5.22 0.44 14.35
N ASP A 102 -5.01 1.33 13.38
CA ASP A 102 -5.36 1.03 11.99
C ASP A 102 -4.45 -0.09 11.46
N ASN A 103 -5.05 -1.10 10.85
CA ASN A 103 -4.35 -2.28 10.38
C ASN A 103 -3.35 -1.94 9.26
N ILE A 104 -3.58 -0.92 8.43
CA ILE A 104 -2.61 -0.54 7.40
C ILE A 104 -1.30 -0.04 8.01
N ASP A 105 -1.36 0.72 9.11
CA ASP A 105 -0.18 1.18 9.84
C ASP A 105 0.50 0.04 10.59
N ALA A 106 -0.28 -0.84 11.22
CA ALA A 106 0.24 -2.04 11.88
C ALA A 106 1.02 -2.92 10.90
N ILE A 107 0.44 -3.21 9.72
CA ILE A 107 1.10 -3.99 8.66
C ILE A 107 2.38 -3.29 8.19
N LYS A 108 2.36 -1.97 7.98
CA LYS A 108 3.55 -1.21 7.58
C LYS A 108 4.70 -1.28 8.59
N HIS A 109 4.39 -1.31 9.89
CA HIS A 109 5.42 -1.55 10.92
C HIS A 109 5.96 -2.98 10.85
N LEU A 110 5.08 -3.97 10.70
CA LEU A 110 5.47 -5.38 10.62
C LEU A 110 6.32 -5.70 9.39
N LEU A 111 6.08 -5.04 8.26
CA LEU A 111 6.82 -5.25 7.00
C LEU A 111 8.34 -5.11 7.12
N LYS A 112 8.85 -4.35 8.10
CA LYS A 112 10.29 -4.19 8.29
C LYS A 112 10.96 -5.44 8.87
N SER A 113 10.22 -6.23 9.65
CA SER A 113 10.77 -7.35 10.42
C SER A 113 10.20 -8.70 10.03
N TYR A 114 8.99 -8.75 9.45
CA TYR A 114 8.25 -10.00 9.21
C TYR A 114 7.95 -10.23 7.72
N SER A 115 8.65 -9.53 6.81
CA SER A 115 8.41 -9.69 5.38
C SER A 115 8.80 -11.10 4.92
N ASN A 116 7.84 -11.82 4.34
CA ASN A 116 7.97 -13.23 3.91
C ASN A 116 8.13 -14.23 5.07
N GLU A 117 7.76 -13.86 6.30
CA GLU A 117 7.81 -14.77 7.47
C GLU A 117 6.43 -15.31 7.90
N VAL A 118 5.34 -14.85 7.28
CA VAL A 118 3.97 -15.22 7.67
C VAL A 118 3.47 -16.40 6.82
N ASP A 119 3.16 -17.52 7.48
CA ASP A 119 2.67 -18.74 6.81
C ASP A 119 1.19 -18.66 6.39
N CYS A 120 0.35 -18.01 7.20
CA CYS A 120 -1.09 -17.97 6.99
C CYS A 120 -1.69 -16.65 7.46
N ILE A 121 -2.58 -16.09 6.65
CA ILE A 121 -3.33 -14.87 6.95
C ILE A 121 -4.82 -15.20 6.88
N TYR A 122 -5.52 -14.98 7.98
CA TYR A 122 -6.98 -15.06 8.05
C TYR A 122 -7.54 -13.67 8.39
N ILE A 123 -8.48 -13.20 7.58
CA ILE A 123 -9.16 -11.91 7.77
C ILE A 123 -10.65 -12.06 7.52
N ASP A 124 -11.44 -11.32 8.31
CA ASP A 124 -12.89 -11.17 8.14
C ASP A 124 -13.22 -9.69 7.88
N PRO A 125 -13.01 -9.20 6.64
CA PRO A 125 -13.23 -7.80 6.31
C PRO A 125 -14.73 -7.47 6.24
N PRO A 126 -15.12 -6.19 6.31
CA PRO A 126 -16.54 -5.82 6.21
C PRO A 126 -17.12 -6.21 4.83
N TYR A 127 -18.25 -6.91 4.78
CA TYR A 127 -18.79 -7.49 3.52
C TYR A 127 -19.51 -6.49 2.61
N ASN A 128 -19.73 -5.25 3.07
CA ASN A 128 -20.41 -4.20 2.31
C ASN A 128 -21.81 -4.61 1.78
N THR A 129 -22.64 -5.23 2.62
CA THR A 129 -23.96 -5.77 2.21
C THR A 129 -25.07 -4.71 2.06
N GLY A 130 -24.74 -3.43 2.26
CA GLY A 130 -25.71 -2.32 2.26
C GLY A 130 -26.44 -2.11 3.59
N LYS A 131 -26.31 -3.01 4.59
CA LYS A 131 -26.95 -2.89 5.92
C LYS A 131 -26.13 -2.09 6.97
N LYS A 132 -25.27 -1.18 6.51
CA LYS A 132 -24.32 -0.36 7.31
C LYS A 132 -23.00 -1.02 7.70
N ASP A 133 -22.65 -2.17 7.12
CA ASP A 133 -21.41 -2.90 7.48
C ASP A 133 -20.12 -2.18 7.07
N PHE A 134 -20.19 -1.24 6.12
CA PHE A 134 -19.03 -0.50 5.62
C PHE A 134 -19.38 0.92 5.20
N VAL A 135 -18.52 1.84 5.61
CA VAL A 135 -18.41 3.21 5.09
C VAL A 135 -16.92 3.51 5.01
N TYR A 136 -16.45 4.16 3.94
CA TYR A 136 -15.04 4.52 3.82
C TYR A 136 -14.60 5.35 5.03
N PRO A 137 -13.69 4.81 5.87
CA PRO A 137 -13.45 5.38 7.20
C PRO A 137 -12.41 6.50 7.17
N ASP A 138 -11.54 6.53 6.16
CA ASP A 138 -10.41 7.45 6.16
C ASP A 138 -10.89 8.87 5.86
N THR A 139 -10.42 9.82 6.66
CA THR A 139 -10.43 11.23 6.33
C THR A 139 -9.20 11.55 5.50
N PHE A 140 -9.37 12.33 4.44
CA PHE A 140 -8.28 12.70 3.56
C PHE A 140 -7.55 13.94 4.13
N GLU A 141 -6.25 13.82 4.36
CA GLU A 141 -5.38 14.96 4.71
C GLU A 141 -4.91 15.76 3.47
N PHE A 142 -5.35 15.37 2.28
CA PHE A 142 -4.91 15.96 1.02
C PHE A 142 -5.88 17.05 0.53
N SER A 143 -5.33 18.15 -0.01
CA SER A 143 -6.07 18.99 -0.96
C SER A 143 -6.19 18.28 -2.30
N LYS A 144 -7.15 18.70 -3.13
CA LYS A 144 -7.36 18.18 -4.49
C LYS A 144 -6.06 18.23 -5.32
N GLU A 145 -5.37 19.36 -5.30
CA GLU A 145 -4.15 19.60 -6.08
C GLU A 145 -2.98 18.75 -5.58
N SER A 146 -2.84 18.62 -4.24
CA SER A 146 -1.78 17.80 -3.64
C SER A 146 -1.99 16.32 -3.91
N LEU A 147 -3.24 15.84 -3.89
CA LEU A 147 -3.58 14.47 -4.24
C LEU A 147 -3.35 14.20 -5.72
N ALA A 148 -3.82 15.09 -6.61
CA ALA A 148 -3.64 14.98 -8.06
C ALA A 148 -2.16 14.80 -8.41
N LYS A 149 -1.31 15.68 -7.85
CA LYS A 149 0.14 15.60 -8.02
C LYS A 149 0.74 14.30 -7.46
N SER A 150 0.40 13.92 -6.24
CA SER A 150 1.03 12.77 -5.56
C SER A 150 0.58 11.43 -6.14
N ALA A 151 -0.69 11.33 -6.52
CA ALA A 151 -1.26 10.13 -7.12
C ALA A 151 -1.09 10.07 -8.65
N GLY A 152 -0.56 11.13 -9.29
CA GLY A 152 -0.36 11.18 -10.74
C GLY A 152 -1.67 11.07 -11.51
N ILE A 153 -2.70 11.78 -11.05
CA ILE A 153 -4.06 11.79 -11.61
C ILE A 153 -4.52 13.22 -11.88
N GLU A 154 -5.58 13.37 -12.66
CA GLU A 154 -6.22 14.66 -12.91
C GLU A 154 -6.94 15.18 -11.66
N GLU A 155 -7.10 16.50 -11.55
CA GLU A 155 -7.73 17.14 -10.39
C GLU A 155 -9.20 16.74 -10.21
N ASP A 156 -9.93 16.48 -11.29
CA ASP A 156 -11.33 16.02 -11.23
C ASP A 156 -11.42 14.60 -10.64
N GLU A 157 -10.49 13.72 -11.01
CA GLU A 157 -10.39 12.39 -10.40
C GLU A 157 -10.01 12.50 -8.92
N ALA A 158 -9.06 13.36 -8.57
CA ALA A 158 -8.67 13.62 -7.19
C ALA A 158 -9.87 14.11 -6.36
N GLU A 159 -10.66 15.05 -6.86
CA GLU A 159 -11.87 15.54 -6.19
C GLU A 159 -12.89 14.43 -5.96
N ARG A 160 -13.10 13.57 -6.95
CA ARG A 160 -14.01 12.41 -6.83
C ARG A 160 -13.52 11.39 -5.79
N ILE A 161 -12.20 11.21 -5.66
CA ILE A 161 -11.60 10.37 -4.62
C ILE A 161 -11.82 11.00 -3.23
N LEU A 162 -11.57 12.30 -3.07
CA LEU A 162 -11.80 12.98 -1.78
C LEU A 162 -13.28 12.90 -1.35
N ASN A 163 -14.19 13.00 -2.32
CA ASN A 163 -15.63 12.85 -2.11
C ASN A 163 -16.08 11.38 -1.88
N MET A 164 -15.14 10.43 -1.73
CA MET A 164 -15.43 9.03 -1.39
C MET A 164 -15.63 8.82 0.11
N ALA A 165 -15.12 9.74 0.95
CA ALA A 165 -15.34 9.70 2.39
C ALA A 165 -16.84 9.61 2.70
N GLY A 166 -17.21 8.71 3.62
CA GLY A 166 -18.62 8.52 3.96
C GLY A 166 -19.44 7.68 2.96
N LYS A 167 -18.83 7.16 1.88
CA LYS A 167 -19.53 6.31 0.89
C LYS A 167 -19.25 4.82 1.11
N SER A 168 -20.21 4.00 0.66
CA SER A 168 -20.18 2.52 0.72
C SER A 168 -20.14 1.87 -0.68
N THR A 169 -19.70 2.60 -1.70
CA THR A 169 -19.63 2.08 -3.08
C THR A 169 -18.55 1.00 -3.23
N HIS A 170 -18.60 0.22 -4.32
CA HIS A 170 -17.53 -0.76 -4.61
C HIS A 170 -16.15 -0.10 -4.72
N SER A 171 -16.05 1.08 -5.33
CA SER A 171 -14.79 1.84 -5.39
C SER A 171 -14.28 2.23 -4.00
N ALA A 172 -15.16 2.60 -3.08
CA ALA A 172 -14.81 2.87 -1.68
C ALA A 172 -14.25 1.64 -0.99
N TRP A 173 -14.95 0.52 -1.09
CA TRP A 173 -14.52 -0.74 -0.50
C TRP A 173 -13.19 -1.23 -1.09
N LEU A 174 -13.02 -1.15 -2.41
CA LEU A 174 -11.78 -1.52 -3.09
C LEU A 174 -10.63 -0.59 -2.71
N THR A 175 -10.86 0.73 -2.63
CA THR A 175 -9.83 1.70 -2.20
C THR A 175 -9.39 1.43 -0.76
N PHE A 176 -10.30 0.97 0.11
CA PHE A 176 -9.98 0.57 1.47
C PHE A 176 -9.22 -0.75 1.55
N MET A 177 -9.67 -1.79 0.84
CA MET A 177 -9.11 -3.15 0.93
C MET A 177 -7.81 -3.31 0.14
N TYR A 178 -7.69 -2.69 -1.03
CA TYR A 178 -6.56 -2.85 -1.94
C TYR A 178 -5.20 -2.63 -1.28
N PRO A 179 -4.93 -1.54 -0.54
CA PRO A 179 -3.62 -1.33 0.05
C PRO A 179 -3.31 -2.33 1.17
N ARG A 180 -4.34 -2.76 1.92
CA ARG A 180 -4.19 -3.73 3.02
C ARG A 180 -3.79 -5.09 2.46
N LEU A 181 -4.48 -5.56 1.43
CA LEU A 181 -4.21 -6.84 0.78
C LEU A 181 -2.87 -6.86 0.02
N LEU A 182 -2.41 -5.72 -0.48
CA LEU A 182 -1.14 -5.63 -1.22
C LEU A 182 0.10 -5.55 -0.31
N LEU A 183 -0.10 -5.27 0.98
CA LEU A 183 0.97 -5.17 1.98
C LEU A 183 1.12 -6.44 2.83
N VAL A 184 0.05 -7.23 2.98
CA VAL A 184 0.12 -8.54 3.64
C VAL A 184 0.83 -9.59 2.80
#